data_AF-A0AAD6RVP4-F1
#
_entry.id   AF-A0AAD6RVP4-F1
#
_cell.length_a   1.000
_cell.length_b   1.000
_cell.length_c   1.000
_cell.angle_alpha   90.00
_cell.angle_beta   90.00
_cell.angle_gamma   90.00
#
_symmetry.space_group_name_H-M   'P 1'
#
loop_
_entity.id
_entity.type
_entity.pdbx_description
1 polymer ?
#
loop_
_entity_poly.entity_id
_entity_poly.type
_entity_poly.pdbx_seq_one_letter_code
_entity_poly.pdbx_strand_id
1 'polypeptide(L)'
;MAAIKSVNRSASVALAPDSPYMAAGTMAGAVDLSFSSSANLEIFKLDFQSEDHDLPVVGECQSSERFNRLAWGRNGSGSDTYGLGLIAGGLVDGNIDILNPLSLIRSEASESALVGHLSRHKGPVRGLEFNSITPNLLASGADDGEICIWDLAAPAEPSHFPPLKGTGSASQGEISYVSWNCRVQHILASTSSNGITVVWDLKKQKPAISCESSWTSTKQYLEIQLEGGALFWQCATRFMPLQLVSVVTRMKDGLWDMRNLIDHCEEE
;
A
#
# COMPACT_ATOMS: atom_id res chain seq x y z
N MET A 1 16.03 18.46 -20.36
CA MET A 1 16.48 17.94 -19.04
C MET A 1 15.26 17.48 -18.29
N ALA A 2 15.31 16.33 -17.61
CA ALA A 2 14.20 15.95 -16.74
C ALA A 2 14.16 16.91 -15.53
N ALA A 3 13.05 17.62 -15.33
CA ALA A 3 12.89 18.53 -14.20
C ALA A 3 12.63 17.71 -12.93
N ILE A 4 13.50 17.85 -11.93
CA ILE A 4 13.27 17.27 -10.60
C ILE A 4 12.20 18.11 -9.92
N LYS A 5 11.12 17.45 -9.50
CA LYS A 5 10.04 18.03 -8.71
C LYS A 5 10.24 17.64 -7.25
N SER A 6 10.02 18.58 -6.34
CA SER A 6 10.27 18.39 -4.90
C SER A 6 9.10 18.92 -4.08
N VAL A 7 8.78 18.23 -3.00
CA VAL A 7 7.81 18.69 -1.99
C VAL A 7 8.42 18.42 -0.61
N ASN A 8 8.56 19.47 0.20
CA ASN A 8 9.12 19.34 1.54
C ASN A 8 7.99 19.08 2.56
N ARG A 9 7.69 17.78 2.76
CA ARG A 9 6.68 17.30 3.71
C ARG A 9 7.18 16.03 4.40
N SER A 10 6.98 15.94 5.71
CA SER A 10 7.11 14.69 6.44
C SER A 10 5.81 13.89 6.29
N ALA A 11 5.70 13.15 5.19
CA ALA A 11 4.45 12.53 4.78
C ALA A 11 4.58 11.04 4.41
N SER A 12 3.51 10.30 4.62
CA SER A 12 3.27 9.02 3.96
C SER A 12 2.71 9.31 2.58
N VAL A 13 3.10 8.54 1.55
CA VAL A 13 2.77 8.84 0.16
C VAL A 13 2.14 7.67 -0.57
N ALA A 14 1.22 7.97 -1.47
CA ALA A 14 0.64 7.01 -2.41
C ALA A 14 0.48 7.66 -3.79
N LEU A 15 0.66 6.88 -4.84
CA LEU A 15 0.61 7.36 -6.22
C LEU A 15 -0.65 6.85 -6.90
N ALA A 16 -1.30 7.72 -7.67
CA ALA A 16 -2.43 7.29 -8.47
C ALA A 16 -1.95 6.28 -9.54
N PRO A 17 -2.59 5.12 -9.66
CA PRO A 17 -2.11 4.04 -10.52
C PRO A 17 -2.20 4.38 -12.02
N ASP A 18 -3.24 5.10 -12.43
CA ASP A 18 -3.54 5.37 -13.84
C ASP A 18 -3.70 6.88 -14.13
N SER A 19 -3.14 7.74 -13.28
CA SER A 19 -3.26 9.20 -13.41
C SER A 19 -2.05 9.94 -12.83
N PRO A 20 -1.73 11.16 -13.29
CA PRO A 20 -0.56 11.92 -12.83
C PRO A 20 -0.83 12.65 -11.50
N TYR A 21 -1.29 11.92 -10.49
CA TYR A 21 -1.56 12.45 -9.16
C TYR A 21 -0.81 11.69 -8.09
N MET A 22 -0.52 12.36 -6.99
CA MET A 22 0.12 11.79 -5.80
C MET A 22 -0.59 12.31 -4.57
N ALA A 23 -0.86 11.43 -3.61
CA ALA A 23 -1.40 11.78 -2.31
C ALA A 23 -0.26 11.77 -1.29
N ALA A 24 -0.22 12.77 -0.42
CA ALA A 24 0.69 12.84 0.71
C ALA A 24 -0.08 13.17 1.98
N GLY A 25 0.02 12.32 2.98
CA GLY A 25 -0.65 12.47 4.26
C GLY A 25 0.37 12.71 5.37
N THR A 26 0.06 13.58 6.33
CA THR A 26 0.97 13.87 7.45
C THR A 26 1.40 12.58 8.15
N MET A 27 2.71 12.30 8.16
CA MET A 27 3.25 11.06 8.70
C MET A 27 3.12 11.02 10.23
N ALA A 28 2.75 9.86 10.76
CA ALA A 28 2.77 9.57 12.18
C ALA A 28 4.19 9.74 12.77
N GLY A 29 4.29 10.36 13.95
CA GLY A 29 5.57 10.59 14.63
C GLY A 29 6.45 11.68 14.03
N ALA A 30 6.05 12.31 12.92
CA ALA A 30 6.77 13.46 12.37
C ALA A 30 6.46 14.74 13.16
N VAL A 31 7.49 15.48 13.54
CA VAL A 31 7.36 16.87 13.99
C VAL A 31 7.84 17.74 12.83
N ASP A 32 6.93 18.53 12.26
CA ASP A 32 7.31 19.48 11.22
C ASP A 32 7.93 20.74 11.85
N LEU A 33 8.61 21.54 11.04
CA LEU A 33 9.27 22.77 11.51
C LEU A 33 8.27 23.81 12.06
N SER A 34 6.99 23.68 11.69
CA SER A 34 5.92 24.54 12.18
C SER A 34 5.34 24.08 13.53
N PHE A 35 5.78 22.92 14.05
CA PHE A 35 5.23 22.27 15.24
C PHE A 35 3.71 22.06 15.16
N SER A 36 3.18 21.90 13.94
CA SER A 36 1.76 21.67 13.76
C SER A 36 1.37 20.27 14.22
N SER A 37 0.32 20.22 15.04
CA SER A 37 -0.32 18.96 15.43
C SER A 37 -1.31 18.46 14.39
N SER A 38 -1.69 19.26 13.39
CA SER A 38 -2.73 18.91 12.42
C SER A 38 -2.31 17.79 11.46
N ALA A 39 -3.23 16.85 11.22
CA ALA A 39 -3.08 15.80 10.23
C ALA A 39 -3.88 16.15 8.98
N ASN A 40 -3.21 16.27 7.84
CA ASN A 40 -3.83 16.61 6.57
C ASN A 40 -3.46 15.55 5.52
N LEU A 41 -4.34 15.38 4.54
CA LEU A 41 -4.08 14.68 3.30
C LEU A 41 -4.10 15.70 2.16
N GLU A 42 -2.97 15.88 1.49
CA GLU A 42 -2.80 16.75 0.33
C GLU A 42 -2.71 15.90 -0.94
N ILE A 43 -3.33 16.35 -2.04
CA ILE A 43 -3.18 15.76 -3.36
C ILE A 43 -2.37 16.71 -4.24
N PHE A 44 -1.33 16.18 -4.86
CA PHE A 44 -0.43 16.88 -5.77
C PHE A 44 -0.67 16.41 -7.20
N LYS A 45 -0.63 17.36 -8.15
CA LYS A 45 -0.59 17.03 -9.57
C LYS A 45 0.86 16.93 -10.04
N LEU A 46 1.21 15.79 -10.63
CA LEU A 46 2.52 15.53 -11.22
C LEU A 46 2.57 16.13 -12.62
N ASP A 47 2.92 17.41 -12.71
CA ASP A 47 3.13 18.11 -13.99
C ASP A 47 4.62 18.20 -14.33
N PHE A 48 5.05 17.36 -15.27
CA PHE A 48 6.43 17.35 -15.78
C PHE A 48 6.64 18.25 -17.01
N GLN A 49 5.60 18.94 -17.48
CA GLN A 49 5.72 19.89 -18.59
C GLN A 49 6.12 21.28 -18.09
N SER A 50 5.70 21.65 -16.88
CA SER A 50 6.14 22.88 -16.22
C SER A 50 7.62 22.79 -15.78
N GLU A 51 8.34 23.91 -15.87
CA GLU A 51 9.71 24.04 -15.33
C GLU A 51 9.73 24.29 -13.81
N ASP A 52 8.59 24.49 -13.16
CA ASP A 52 8.49 24.77 -11.73
C ASP A 52 8.97 23.58 -10.90
N HIS A 53 9.77 23.83 -9.86
CA HIS A 53 10.26 22.75 -9.01
C HIS A 53 9.24 22.26 -7.98
N ASP A 54 8.25 23.09 -7.65
CA ASP A 54 7.22 22.78 -6.66
C ASP A 54 6.01 22.10 -7.32
N LEU A 55 5.46 21.09 -6.65
CA LEU A 55 4.22 20.45 -7.11
C LEU A 55 3.01 21.22 -6.60
N PRO A 56 2.05 21.58 -7.46
CA PRO A 56 0.83 22.25 -7.04
C PRO A 56 -0.08 21.30 -6.26
N VAL A 57 -0.59 21.78 -5.12
CA VAL A 57 -1.66 21.12 -4.36
C VAL A 57 -2.98 21.37 -5.09
N VAL A 58 -3.67 20.29 -5.46
CA VAL A 58 -4.95 20.34 -6.19
C VAL A 58 -6.14 19.91 -5.33
N GLY A 59 -5.88 19.38 -4.14
CA GLY A 59 -6.92 19.03 -3.16
C GLY A 59 -6.30 18.86 -1.78
N GLU A 60 -7.07 19.17 -0.74
CA GLU A 60 -6.65 19.02 0.66
C GLU A 60 -7.84 18.53 1.49
N CYS A 61 -7.58 17.61 2.41
CA CYS A 61 -8.54 17.13 3.40
C CYS A 61 -7.91 17.14 4.79
N GLN A 62 -8.63 17.64 5.77
CA GLN A 62 -8.24 17.42 7.17
C GLN A 62 -8.57 15.98 7.57
N SER A 63 -7.61 15.31 8.18
CA SER A 63 -7.75 13.98 8.77
C SER A 63 -7.94 14.10 10.29
N SER A 64 -8.60 13.12 10.90
CA SER A 64 -8.71 13.03 12.35
C SER A 64 -7.35 12.75 13.00
N GLU A 65 -6.57 11.86 12.38
CA GLU A 65 -5.30 11.36 12.88
C GLU A 65 -4.23 11.32 11.78
N ARG A 66 -2.97 11.15 12.20
CA ARG A 66 -1.82 11.04 11.29
C ARG A 66 -1.78 9.68 10.60
N PHE A 67 -1.14 9.63 9.43
CA PHE A 67 -1.06 8.42 8.62
C PHE A 67 0.24 7.67 8.89
N ASN A 68 0.14 6.36 9.12
CA ASN A 68 1.27 5.45 9.07
C ASN A 68 1.51 4.96 7.64
N ARG A 69 0.43 4.72 6.90
CA ARG A 69 0.48 4.20 5.52
C ARG A 69 -0.62 4.82 4.68
N LEU A 70 -0.30 5.15 3.43
CA LEU A 70 -1.28 5.45 2.40
C LEU A 70 -1.20 4.40 1.29
N ALA A 71 -2.36 4.09 0.71
CA ALA A 71 -2.46 3.28 -0.49
C ALA A 71 -3.49 3.92 -1.43
N TRP A 72 -3.23 3.86 -2.74
CA TRP A 72 -4.14 4.37 -3.75
C TRP A 72 -4.52 3.22 -4.68
N GLY A 73 -5.79 2.83 -4.60
CA GLY A 73 -6.36 1.74 -5.39
C GLY A 73 -6.86 2.22 -6.75
N ARG A 74 -6.89 1.30 -7.72
CA ARG A 74 -7.56 1.52 -9.00
C ARG A 74 -9.07 1.61 -8.82
N ASN A 75 -9.77 2.20 -9.79
CA ASN A 75 -11.22 2.16 -9.80
C ASN A 75 -11.71 0.72 -10.06
N GLY A 76 -12.14 0.04 -8.99
CA GLY A 76 -12.70 -1.31 -9.11
C GLY A 76 -14.22 -1.37 -9.26
N SER A 77 -14.92 -0.26 -9.02
CA SER A 77 -16.37 -0.18 -9.16
C SER A 77 -16.81 0.06 -10.60
N GLY A 78 -15.93 0.61 -11.44
CA GLY A 78 -16.27 1.06 -12.79
C GLY A 78 -17.24 2.25 -12.82
N SER A 79 -17.57 2.82 -11.66
CA SER A 79 -18.40 4.01 -11.54
C SER A 79 -17.57 5.26 -11.85
N ASP A 80 -18.18 6.21 -12.56
CA ASP A 80 -17.59 7.53 -12.81
C ASP A 80 -17.36 8.32 -11.50
N THR A 81 -18.15 8.04 -10.45
CA THR A 81 -18.01 8.66 -9.13
C THR A 81 -16.63 8.41 -8.52
N TYR A 82 -16.04 7.24 -8.78
CA TYR A 82 -14.72 6.84 -8.29
C TYR A 82 -13.72 6.73 -9.44
N GLY A 83 -13.84 7.59 -10.46
CA GLY A 83 -13.01 7.55 -11.68
C GLY A 83 -11.50 7.56 -11.43
N LEU A 84 -11.05 8.18 -10.34
CA LEU A 84 -9.64 8.20 -9.91
C LEU A 84 -9.28 7.09 -8.90
N GLY A 85 -10.18 6.14 -8.67
CA GLY A 85 -10.06 5.11 -7.65
C GLY A 85 -10.32 5.64 -6.24
N LEU A 86 -9.76 4.95 -5.24
CA LEU A 86 -9.92 5.25 -3.83
C LEU A 86 -8.56 5.37 -3.16
N ILE A 87 -8.46 6.27 -2.19
CA ILE A 87 -7.32 6.36 -1.29
C ILE A 87 -7.71 5.70 0.02
N ALA A 88 -6.88 4.79 0.51
CA ALA A 88 -6.98 4.25 1.86
C ALA A 88 -5.83 4.82 2.70
N GLY A 89 -6.16 5.36 3.87
CA GLY A 89 -5.19 5.89 4.82
C GLY A 89 -5.26 5.14 6.14
N GLY A 90 -4.18 4.46 6.51
CA GLY A 90 -4.03 3.75 7.77
C GLY A 90 -3.55 4.71 8.85
N LEU A 91 -4.37 4.91 9.88
CA LEU A 91 -4.17 5.90 10.93
C LEU A 91 -3.40 5.32 12.14
N VAL A 92 -3.02 6.20 13.05
CA VAL A 92 -2.32 5.85 14.31
C VAL A 92 -3.23 5.17 15.32
N ASP A 93 -4.51 5.52 15.33
CA ASP A 93 -5.51 4.99 16.26
C ASP A 93 -6.02 3.58 15.90
N GLY A 94 -5.61 3.05 14.74
CA GLY A 94 -6.05 1.76 14.22
C GLY A 94 -7.21 1.83 13.22
N ASN A 95 -7.71 3.04 12.96
CA ASN A 95 -8.73 3.24 11.95
C ASN A 95 -8.12 3.35 10.54
N ILE A 96 -8.96 3.12 9.53
CA ILE A 96 -8.60 3.29 8.13
C ILE A 96 -9.66 4.17 7.48
N ASP A 97 -9.23 5.30 6.92
CA ASP A 97 -10.08 6.20 6.17
C ASP A 97 -10.06 5.84 4.69
N ILE A 98 -11.25 5.77 4.09
CA ILE A 98 -11.45 5.56 2.65
C ILE A 98 -11.93 6.88 2.03
N LEU A 99 -11.14 7.41 1.12
CA LEU A 99 -11.29 8.76 0.57
C LEU A 99 -11.47 8.70 -0.95
N ASN A 100 -12.34 9.56 -1.47
CA ASN A 100 -12.51 9.78 -2.90
C ASN A 100 -11.62 10.96 -3.36
N PRO A 101 -10.49 10.70 -4.05
CA PRO A 101 -9.63 11.75 -4.56
C PRO A 101 -10.31 12.66 -5.58
N LEU A 102 -11.32 12.15 -6.32
CA LEU A 102 -12.02 12.96 -7.32
C LEU A 102 -12.81 14.10 -6.67
N SER A 103 -13.47 13.84 -5.54
CA SER A 103 -14.21 14.86 -4.77
C SER A 103 -13.25 15.93 -4.22
N LEU A 104 -12.06 15.53 -3.78
CA LEU A 104 -11.02 16.46 -3.29
C LEU A 104 -10.48 17.38 -4.38
N ILE A 105 -10.20 16.83 -5.57
CA ILE A 105 -9.63 17.60 -6.68
C ILE A 105 -10.66 18.56 -7.30
N ARG A 106 -11.93 18.14 -7.38
CA ARG A 106 -13.00 18.99 -7.95
C ARG A 106 -13.49 20.06 -6.97
N SER A 107 -13.17 19.94 -5.68
CA SER A 107 -13.65 20.85 -4.63
C SER A 107 -15.17 21.03 -4.70
N GLU A 108 -15.88 19.94 -4.94
CA GLU A 108 -17.35 19.91 -4.95
C GLU A 108 -17.79 20.04 -3.49
N ALA A 109 -18.06 21.27 -3.04
CA ALA A 109 -18.33 21.64 -1.64
C ALA A 109 -19.52 20.90 -0.98
N SER A 110 -20.24 20.06 -1.72
CA SER A 110 -21.43 19.35 -1.24
C SER A 110 -21.17 17.88 -0.89
N GLU A 111 -20.03 17.27 -1.27
CA GLU A 111 -19.72 15.88 -0.95
C GLU A 111 -18.45 15.78 -0.08
N SER A 112 -18.58 15.09 1.06
CA SER A 112 -17.43 14.74 1.89
C SER A 112 -16.49 13.84 1.10
N ALA A 113 -15.21 14.20 1.08
CA ALA A 113 -14.17 13.35 0.51
C ALA A 113 -14.06 12.00 1.21
N LEU A 114 -14.40 11.94 2.50
CA LEU A 114 -14.45 10.71 3.28
C LEU A 114 -15.69 9.91 2.88
N VAL A 115 -15.46 8.74 2.30
CA VAL A 115 -16.48 7.82 1.80
C VAL A 115 -16.84 6.77 2.84
N GLY A 116 -15.85 6.31 3.60
CA GLY A 116 -16.02 5.26 4.60
C GLY A 116 -14.90 5.25 5.62
N HIS A 117 -15.20 4.66 6.77
CA HIS A 117 -14.28 4.55 7.89
C HIS A 117 -14.28 3.11 8.41
N LEU A 118 -13.10 2.51 8.53
CA LEU A 118 -12.93 1.11 8.92
C LEU A 118 -12.27 1.04 10.30
N SER A 119 -13.02 0.59 11.31
CA SER A 119 -12.60 0.63 12.72
C SER A 119 -12.54 -0.78 13.34
N ARG A 120 -11.65 -1.64 12.83
CA ARG A 120 -11.50 -3.03 13.33
C ARG A 120 -10.20 -3.29 14.06
N HIS A 121 -9.11 -2.63 13.66
CA HIS A 121 -7.83 -2.78 14.35
C HIS A 121 -7.83 -2.02 15.67
N LYS A 122 -7.04 -2.52 16.63
CA LYS A 122 -6.86 -1.92 17.96
C LYS A 122 -5.50 -1.24 18.14
N GLY A 123 -4.69 -1.24 17.09
CA GLY A 123 -3.37 -0.63 17.08
C GLY A 123 -3.07 0.02 15.73
N PRO A 124 -1.98 0.79 15.64
CA PRO A 124 -1.58 1.51 14.43
C PRO A 124 -1.59 0.64 13.17
N VAL A 125 -2.23 1.10 12.10
CA VAL A 125 -2.28 0.38 10.82
C VAL A 125 -1.03 0.68 10.00
N ARG A 126 -0.09 -0.27 9.93
CA ARG A 126 1.19 -0.09 9.21
C ARG A 126 1.22 -0.79 7.86
N GLY A 127 0.57 -1.95 7.75
CA GLY A 127 0.35 -2.63 6.49
C GLY A 127 -0.95 -2.15 5.84
N LEU A 128 -0.87 -1.60 4.63
CA LEU A 128 -2.06 -1.22 3.87
C LEU A 128 -1.76 -1.31 2.37
N GLU A 129 -2.53 -2.12 1.63
CA GLU A 129 -2.36 -2.25 0.19
C GLU A 129 -3.63 -2.73 -0.53
N PHE A 130 -3.93 -2.12 -1.67
CA PHE A 130 -4.98 -2.57 -2.59
C PHE A 130 -4.49 -3.72 -3.46
N ASN A 131 -5.39 -4.66 -3.76
CA ASN A 131 -5.09 -5.76 -4.66
C ASN A 131 -5.07 -5.29 -6.12
N SER A 132 -3.98 -5.55 -6.84
CA SER A 132 -3.81 -5.09 -8.22
C SER A 132 -4.68 -5.84 -9.24
N ILE A 133 -5.09 -7.07 -8.93
CA ILE A 133 -5.95 -7.90 -9.81
C ILE A 133 -7.43 -7.63 -9.52
N THR A 134 -7.78 -7.51 -8.23
CA THR A 134 -9.15 -7.24 -7.78
C THR A 134 -9.18 -5.91 -7.02
N PRO A 135 -9.29 -4.76 -7.71
CA PRO A 135 -9.11 -3.43 -7.12
C PRO A 135 -10.07 -3.06 -5.99
N ASN A 136 -11.18 -3.78 -5.82
CA ASN A 136 -12.11 -3.61 -4.70
C ASN A 136 -11.58 -4.22 -3.39
N LEU A 137 -10.54 -5.06 -3.43
CA LEU A 137 -9.97 -5.68 -2.25
C LEU A 137 -8.85 -4.83 -1.67
N LEU A 138 -8.94 -4.57 -0.37
CA LEU A 138 -7.91 -3.88 0.42
C LEU A 138 -7.44 -4.81 1.54
N ALA A 139 -6.13 -4.98 1.69
CA ALA A 139 -5.56 -5.65 2.86
C ALA A 139 -5.05 -4.59 3.83
N SER A 140 -5.31 -4.81 5.11
CA SER A 140 -4.71 -4.04 6.19
C SER A 140 -4.08 -4.96 7.23
N GLY A 141 -2.98 -4.51 7.82
CA GLY A 141 -2.31 -5.15 8.93
C GLY A 141 -1.89 -4.10 9.95
N ALA A 142 -2.09 -4.41 11.22
CA ALA A 142 -1.80 -3.49 12.30
C ALA A 142 -0.87 -4.10 13.36
N ASP A 143 -0.47 -3.26 14.31
CA ASP A 143 0.36 -3.66 15.44
C ASP A 143 -0.33 -4.66 16.38
N ASP A 144 -1.65 -4.79 16.31
CA ASP A 144 -2.40 -5.82 17.03
C ASP A 144 -2.16 -7.25 16.51
N GLY A 145 -1.43 -7.39 15.40
CA GLY A 145 -1.15 -8.66 14.74
C GLY A 145 -2.28 -9.16 13.86
N GLU A 146 -3.40 -8.45 13.79
CA GLU A 146 -4.50 -8.83 12.92
C GLU A 146 -4.23 -8.37 11.49
N ILE A 147 -4.63 -9.22 10.55
CA ILE A 147 -4.70 -8.90 9.12
C ILE A 147 -6.18 -8.93 8.73
N CYS A 148 -6.69 -7.80 8.25
CA CYS A 148 -8.05 -7.68 7.77
C CYS A 148 -8.05 -7.56 6.24
N ILE A 149 -9.00 -8.25 5.61
CA ILE A 149 -9.25 -8.10 4.17
C ILE A 149 -10.62 -7.45 4.03
N TRP A 150 -10.64 -6.32 3.37
CA TRP A 150 -11.81 -5.48 3.14
C TRP A 150 -12.26 -5.63 1.70
N ASP A 151 -13.57 -5.70 1.52
CA ASP A 151 -14.23 -5.58 0.22
C ASP A 151 -14.90 -4.21 0.14
N LEU A 152 -14.36 -3.40 -0.78
CA LEU A 152 -14.77 -2.03 -1.07
C LEU A 152 -15.57 -1.96 -2.37
N ALA A 153 -16.22 -3.04 -2.80
CA ALA A 153 -17.15 -3.01 -3.93
C ALA A 153 -18.28 -1.98 -3.73
N ALA A 154 -18.71 -1.81 -2.48
CA ALA A 154 -19.58 -0.71 -2.03
C ALA A 154 -18.82 0.14 -0.99
N PRO A 155 -18.07 1.18 -1.41
CA PRO A 155 -17.20 1.94 -0.50
C PRO A 155 -17.91 2.61 0.68
N ALA A 156 -19.20 2.92 0.54
CA ALA A 156 -20.03 3.49 1.61
C ALA A 156 -20.46 2.45 2.67
N GLU A 157 -20.50 1.17 2.31
CA GLU A 157 -20.83 0.06 3.20
C GLU A 157 -19.76 -1.04 3.06
N PRO A 158 -18.53 -0.76 3.49
CA PRO A 158 -17.42 -1.68 3.32
C PRO A 158 -17.67 -2.97 4.11
N SER A 159 -17.53 -4.10 3.43
CA SER A 159 -17.60 -5.41 4.07
C SER A 159 -16.20 -5.95 4.34
N HIS A 160 -16.07 -6.92 5.23
CA HIS A 160 -14.79 -7.56 5.50
C HIS A 160 -14.94 -9.08 5.41
N PHE A 161 -13.90 -9.73 4.89
CA PHE A 161 -13.82 -11.17 4.91
C PHE A 161 -13.61 -11.66 6.35
N PRO A 162 -14.01 -12.91 6.67
CA PRO A 162 -13.74 -13.48 7.97
C PRO A 162 -12.24 -13.39 8.28
N PRO A 163 -11.85 -13.10 9.53
CA PRO A 163 -10.45 -13.01 9.91
C PRO A 163 -9.71 -14.29 9.52
N LEU A 164 -8.48 -14.15 9.02
CA LEU A 164 -7.67 -15.27 8.57
C LEU A 164 -7.28 -16.13 9.78
N LYS A 165 -8.07 -17.19 10.02
CA LYS A 165 -7.88 -18.12 11.14
C LYS A 165 -6.72 -19.06 10.83
N GLY A 166 -5.55 -18.75 11.35
CA GLY A 166 -4.39 -19.63 11.34
C GLY A 166 -3.52 -19.38 12.55
N THR A 167 -2.80 -20.42 12.99
CA THR A 167 -1.81 -20.34 14.08
C THR A 167 -0.78 -19.23 13.90
N GLY A 168 -0.58 -18.73 12.66
CA GLY A 168 0.30 -17.61 12.35
C GLY A 168 -0.31 -16.20 12.44
N SER A 169 -1.64 -16.00 12.46
CA SER A 169 -2.22 -14.64 12.48
C SER A 169 -2.25 -14.09 13.91
N ALA A 170 -2.55 -14.96 14.88
CA ALA A 170 -2.45 -14.59 16.29
C ALA A 170 -1.00 -14.59 16.82
N SER A 171 -0.04 -15.17 16.08
CA SER A 171 1.36 -15.30 16.51
C SER A 171 2.35 -14.47 15.71
N GLN A 172 1.92 -13.77 14.65
CA GLN A 172 2.86 -12.96 13.88
C GLN A 172 3.37 -11.77 14.70
N GLY A 173 2.62 -11.28 15.69
CA GLY A 173 2.95 -10.03 16.37
C GLY A 173 2.70 -8.82 15.46
N GLU A 174 3.32 -7.68 15.76
CA GLU A 174 3.07 -6.41 15.07
C GLU A 174 3.30 -6.49 13.56
N ILE A 175 2.22 -6.39 12.76
CA ILE A 175 2.32 -6.42 11.29
C ILE A 175 2.93 -5.12 10.80
N SER A 176 4.09 -5.21 10.17
CA SER A 176 4.80 -4.06 9.62
C SER A 176 4.41 -3.78 8.16
N TYR A 177 4.19 -4.84 7.36
CA TYR A 177 3.87 -4.73 5.95
C TYR A 177 2.93 -5.85 5.50
N VAL A 178 2.14 -5.54 4.47
CA VAL A 178 1.32 -6.51 3.72
C VAL A 178 1.57 -6.29 2.24
N SER A 179 1.57 -7.36 1.45
CA SER A 179 1.67 -7.28 -0.01
C SER A 179 0.86 -8.35 -0.74
N TRP A 180 0.03 -7.94 -1.70
CA TRP A 180 -0.76 -8.80 -2.57
C TRP A 180 0.07 -9.38 -3.70
N ASN A 181 -0.20 -10.64 -4.03
CA ASN A 181 0.39 -11.25 -5.22
C ASN A 181 -0.22 -10.65 -6.49
N CYS A 182 0.63 -10.08 -7.35
CA CYS A 182 0.23 -9.44 -8.61
C CYS A 182 -0.16 -10.42 -9.73
N ARG A 183 0.00 -11.73 -9.53
CA ARG A 183 -0.39 -12.81 -10.46
C ARG A 183 -1.55 -13.66 -9.95
N VAL A 184 -1.71 -13.76 -8.63
CA VAL A 184 -2.69 -14.64 -7.99
C VAL A 184 -3.51 -13.86 -6.97
N GLN A 185 -4.77 -13.55 -7.31
CA GLN A 185 -5.61 -12.62 -6.55
C GLN A 185 -5.88 -12.99 -5.08
N HIS A 186 -5.73 -14.27 -4.72
CA HIS A 186 -6.08 -14.80 -3.40
C HIS A 186 -4.86 -15.09 -2.52
N ILE A 187 -3.67 -14.70 -2.97
CA ILE A 187 -2.43 -14.85 -2.23
C ILE A 187 -1.99 -13.49 -1.70
N LEU A 188 -1.73 -13.44 -0.40
CA LEU A 188 -1.25 -12.26 0.31
C LEU A 188 -0.02 -12.65 1.13
N ALA A 189 1.00 -11.80 1.18
CA ALA A 189 2.11 -11.91 2.11
C ALA A 189 1.96 -10.86 3.22
N SER A 190 2.31 -11.22 4.44
CA SER A 190 2.44 -10.29 5.57
C SER A 190 3.79 -10.47 6.23
N THR A 191 4.38 -9.37 6.69
CA THR A 191 5.64 -9.37 7.43
C THR A 191 5.47 -8.65 8.75
N SER A 192 5.94 -9.28 9.82
CA SER A 192 5.94 -8.70 11.17
C SER A 192 7.28 -8.07 11.52
N SER A 193 7.24 -7.12 12.45
CA SER A 193 8.42 -6.48 13.04
C SER A 193 9.41 -7.47 13.68
N ASN A 194 8.96 -8.67 14.04
CA ASN A 194 9.82 -9.74 14.57
C ASN A 194 10.56 -10.55 13.49
N GLY A 195 10.41 -10.21 12.20
CA GLY A 195 11.04 -10.92 11.08
C GLY A 195 10.27 -12.12 10.57
N ILE A 196 9.08 -12.42 11.11
CA ILE A 196 8.22 -13.49 10.62
C ILE A 196 7.46 -13.01 9.39
N THR A 197 7.62 -13.73 8.28
CA THR A 197 6.81 -13.52 7.07
C THR A 197 5.89 -14.71 6.83
N VAL A 198 4.61 -14.44 6.60
CA VAL A 198 3.59 -15.46 6.34
C VAL A 198 2.92 -15.19 5.01
N VAL A 199 2.77 -16.23 4.20
CA VAL A 199 1.99 -16.21 2.97
C VAL A 199 0.63 -16.85 3.24
N TRP A 200 -0.42 -16.14 2.88
CA TRP A 200 -1.82 -16.47 3.12
C TRP A 200 -2.51 -16.90 1.84
N ASP A 201 -3.30 -17.96 1.90
CA ASP A 201 -4.24 -18.35 0.86
C ASP A 201 -5.67 -18.05 1.32
N LEU A 202 -6.27 -17.00 0.75
CA LEU A 202 -7.60 -16.52 1.13
C LEU A 202 -8.71 -17.53 0.80
N LYS A 203 -8.54 -18.39 -0.21
CA LYS A 203 -9.54 -19.42 -0.54
C LYS A 203 -9.59 -20.50 0.53
N LYS A 204 -8.43 -20.86 1.08
CA LYS A 204 -8.32 -21.87 2.14
C LYS A 204 -8.44 -21.28 3.54
N GLN A 205 -8.41 -19.96 3.68
CA GLN A 205 -8.35 -19.22 4.94
C GLN A 205 -7.25 -19.76 5.89
N LYS A 206 -6.12 -20.17 5.33
CA LYS A 206 -5.01 -20.78 6.07
C LYS A 206 -3.68 -20.16 5.63
N PRO A 207 -2.68 -20.10 6.54
CA PRO A 207 -1.31 -19.77 6.15
C PRO A 207 -0.81 -20.89 5.23
N ALA A 208 -0.37 -20.52 4.03
CA ALA A 208 0.24 -21.43 3.07
C ALA A 208 1.70 -21.72 3.46
N ILE A 209 2.44 -20.70 3.90
CA ILE A 209 3.86 -20.78 4.24
C ILE A 209 4.15 -19.79 5.38
N SER A 210 4.91 -20.19 6.40
CA SER A 210 5.49 -19.30 7.41
C SER A 210 7.00 -19.42 7.38
N CYS A 211 7.71 -18.30 7.22
CA CYS A 211 9.16 -18.22 7.22
C CYS A 211 9.63 -17.38 8.40
N GLU A 212 10.52 -17.94 9.21
CA GLU A 212 11.24 -17.26 10.28
C GLU A 212 12.67 -17.06 9.82
N SER A 213 13.13 -15.81 9.70
CA SER A 213 14.54 -15.57 9.36
C SER A 213 15.41 -15.81 10.59
N SER A 214 15.89 -17.03 10.79
CA SER A 214 17.06 -17.28 11.64
C SER A 214 18.31 -16.96 10.83
N TRP A 215 19.03 -15.89 11.18
CA TRP A 215 20.35 -15.61 10.61
C TRP A 215 21.26 -16.83 10.83
N THR A 216 21.60 -17.58 9.78
CA THR A 216 22.88 -18.33 9.63
C THR A 216 23.00 -19.02 8.27
N SER A 217 24.09 -18.68 7.57
CA SER A 217 24.79 -19.35 6.46
C SER A 217 24.15 -20.54 5.70
N THR A 218 23.87 -20.22 4.43
CA THR A 218 24.20 -20.94 3.17
C THR A 218 23.57 -22.30 2.80
N LYS A 219 23.00 -22.29 1.58
CA LYS A 219 22.72 -23.36 0.59
C LYS A 219 21.34 -24.04 0.61
N GLN A 220 20.34 -23.28 0.17
CA GLN A 220 19.59 -23.57 -1.06
C GLN A 220 19.20 -22.23 -1.69
N TYR A 221 19.29 -22.11 -3.02
CA TYR A 221 19.25 -20.83 -3.75
C TYR A 221 17.96 -20.05 -3.46
N LEU A 222 18.10 -19.04 -2.59
CA LEU A 222 17.12 -18.01 -2.29
C LEU A 222 17.97 -16.76 -2.00
N GLU A 223 18.38 -16.05 -3.04
CA GLU A 223 19.05 -14.77 -2.86
C GLU A 223 17.99 -13.72 -2.53
N ILE A 224 17.76 -13.56 -1.23
CA ILE A 224 16.95 -12.49 -0.65
C ILE A 224 17.85 -11.27 -0.64
N GLN A 225 17.91 -10.55 -1.76
CA GLN A 225 18.71 -9.34 -1.81
C GLN A 225 17.85 -8.14 -1.53
N LEU A 226 18.14 -7.64 -0.36
CA LEU A 226 17.42 -6.61 0.32
C LEU A 226 17.70 -5.35 -0.60
N GLU A 227 16.73 -4.50 -1.08
CA GLU A 227 16.85 -3.02 -1.36
C GLU A 227 15.60 -2.13 -0.99
N GLY A 228 15.83 -0.89 -0.52
CA GLY A 228 14.81 0.18 -0.33
C GLY A 228 13.73 0.13 0.77
N GLY A 229 13.32 -1.01 1.33
CA GLY A 229 12.16 -1.06 2.25
C GLY A 229 10.81 -1.22 1.55
N ALA A 230 10.82 -1.74 0.31
CA ALA A 230 9.64 -2.17 -0.42
C ALA A 230 9.69 -3.70 -0.63
N LEU A 231 8.51 -4.33 -0.61
CA LEU A 231 8.28 -5.72 -0.94
C LEU A 231 8.11 -5.87 -2.46
N PHE A 232 8.94 -6.68 -3.11
CA PHE A 232 8.84 -6.96 -4.55
C PHE A 232 8.47 -8.41 -4.82
N TRP A 233 7.56 -8.61 -5.78
CA TRP A 233 7.22 -9.91 -6.36
C TRP A 233 8.04 -10.10 -7.64
N GLN A 234 9.03 -11.01 -7.65
CA GLN A 234 9.76 -11.32 -8.87
C GLN A 234 9.37 -12.69 -9.44
N CYS A 235 9.01 -12.72 -10.71
CA CYS A 235 8.82 -13.94 -11.49
C CYS A 235 10.16 -14.33 -12.12
N ALA A 236 10.77 -15.42 -11.64
CA ALA A 236 11.92 -16.02 -12.30
C ALA A 236 11.43 -17.02 -13.35
N THR A 237 11.63 -16.69 -14.62
CA THR A 237 11.47 -17.61 -15.76
C THR A 237 12.68 -18.53 -15.85
N ARG A 238 12.54 -19.80 -15.44
CA ARG A 238 12.93 -20.97 -16.25
C ARG A 238 12.62 -22.30 -15.53
N PHE A 239 11.87 -23.12 -16.29
CA PHE A 239 11.67 -24.56 -16.21
C PHE A 239 11.11 -25.20 -14.92
N MET A 240 9.92 -25.78 -15.12
CA MET A 240 9.17 -26.79 -14.35
C MET A 240 8.06 -26.28 -13.41
N PRO A 241 6.97 -27.08 -13.27
CA PRO A 241 5.63 -26.57 -13.03
C PRO A 241 5.33 -26.62 -11.54
N LEU A 242 5.50 -25.50 -10.84
CA LEU A 242 4.82 -25.16 -9.58
C LEU A 242 5.32 -23.75 -9.22
N GLN A 243 4.41 -22.77 -9.32
CA GLN A 243 4.74 -21.35 -9.18
C GLN A 243 5.31 -21.05 -7.79
N LEU A 244 6.55 -20.54 -7.76
CA LEU A 244 7.27 -20.14 -6.56
C LEU A 244 6.92 -18.67 -6.19
N VAL A 245 6.74 -18.40 -4.90
CA VAL A 245 6.49 -17.06 -4.32
C VAL A 245 7.83 -16.50 -3.82
N SER A 246 8.22 -15.30 -4.27
CA SER A 246 9.38 -14.56 -3.75
C SER A 246 8.91 -13.30 -3.02
N VAL A 247 9.51 -13.03 -1.85
CA VAL A 247 9.28 -11.85 -1.00
C VAL A 247 10.68 -11.30 -0.70
N VAL A 248 10.92 -10.03 -1.02
CA VAL A 248 12.23 -9.36 -0.90
C VAL A 248 12.09 -8.02 -0.18
N THR A 249 13.03 -7.63 0.70
CA THR A 249 13.22 -6.28 1.31
C THR A 249 14.71 -6.04 1.52
N ARG A 250 15.33 -4.80 1.35
CA ARG A 250 16.55 -3.88 1.78
C ARG A 250 18.18 -3.94 1.84
N MET A 251 19.00 -3.33 0.91
CA MET A 251 20.23 -2.46 0.94
C MET A 251 21.15 -2.23 -0.33
N LYS A 252 21.53 -0.94 -0.54
CA LYS A 252 22.78 -0.32 -1.08
C LYS A 252 23.16 -0.58 -2.56
N ASP A 253 22.66 0.20 -3.51
CA ASP A 253 23.26 1.44 -4.02
C ASP A 253 22.53 1.84 -5.33
N GLY A 254 21.75 2.92 -5.30
CA GLY A 254 21.15 3.54 -6.49
C GLY A 254 19.63 3.33 -6.62
N LEU A 255 18.90 4.44 -6.78
CA LEU A 255 17.45 4.47 -7.01
C LEU A 255 17.08 3.83 -8.35
N TRP A 256 16.11 2.91 -8.35
CA TRP A 256 15.43 2.45 -9.57
C TRP A 256 13.91 2.44 -9.38
N ASP A 257 13.20 3.06 -10.34
CA ASP A 257 11.75 3.15 -10.46
C ASP A 257 11.27 2.08 -11.46
N MET A 258 10.22 1.32 -11.11
CA MET A 258 9.71 0.18 -11.90
C MET A 258 8.27 0.38 -12.41
N ARG A 259 7.88 1.60 -12.77
CA ARG A 259 6.63 1.82 -13.53
C ARG A 259 6.76 1.59 -15.04
N ASN A 260 7.95 1.34 -15.57
CA ASN A 260 8.15 1.03 -17.00
C ASN A 260 9.01 -0.22 -17.18
N LEU A 261 8.40 -1.32 -17.63
CA LEU A 261 9.07 -2.29 -18.49
C LEU A 261 8.03 -3.03 -19.36
N ILE A 262 7.54 -2.33 -20.37
CA ILE A 262 7.01 -2.92 -21.61
C ILE A 262 7.94 -2.46 -22.73
N ASP A 263 8.23 -3.40 -23.65
CA ASP A 263 9.00 -3.32 -24.90
C ASP A 263 10.54 -3.36 -24.81
N HIS A 264 11.13 -4.53 -25.07
CA HIS A 264 11.60 -4.90 -26.42
C HIS A 264 11.84 -6.42 -26.47
N CYS A 265 10.98 -7.13 -27.21
CA CYS A 265 11.38 -8.36 -27.89
C CYS A 265 12.19 -7.94 -29.12
N GLU A 266 13.48 -8.23 -29.17
CA GLU A 266 14.18 -8.44 -30.44
C GLU A 266 14.90 -9.78 -30.40
N GLU A 267 14.79 -10.44 -31.55
CA GLU A 267 15.25 -11.77 -31.91
C GLU A 267 16.78 -11.89 -31.83
N GLU A 268 17.27 -12.99 -31.25
CA GLU A 268 18.09 -14.04 -31.92
C GLU A 268 18.41 -15.18 -30.92
#